data_AF-A0A356UE32-F1
#
_entry.id   AF-A0A356UE32-F1
#
_cell.length_a   1.000
_cell.length_b   1.000
_cell.length_c   1.000
_cell.angle_alpha   90.00
_cell.angle_beta   90.00
_cell.angle_gamma   90.00
#
_symmetry.space_group_name_H-M   'P 1'
#
loop_
_entity.id
_entity.type
_entity.pdbx_description
1 polymer ?
#
loop_
_entity_poly.entity_id
_entity_poly.type
_entity_poly.pdbx_seq_one_letter_code
_entity_poly.pdbx_strand_id
1 'polypeptide(L)'
;QADIGTKRVQVTSSSSSWTETYSTYYVVIDAYNISQGNYWNKTLGPYSSSSQAAAIGESYLDDTQDPNNIYYDYTVYYNTQVIYYTQYTVTTQNYPDPYSYLRSRYDLGAGWSLAFPSVQIENHSGTQNLFFHDGTGAVYRVRMGTDPDNTNLENYQGKDVKFMDDNGTYSNGQVVSRYVFISSDQRKTYFAADGRLIGIKDRFGNEIKFNHINRLIHGVSYPFISQITDSIGRIIQFTYENTINQSTSENIFITVTHPSNSDNLSITYNKQRLVVNRIDVGQTWYDVRLYSVTDPENNQTVYNYEFPESRFMYTTKNLSNSPAYNTLAWLKDVWYPHSRSTYIQDSPVTRNLGPEGAYQGYRVLTRYDQERRYNPGTGQVYVTGEFNRIGYQYVNDYTGYPNYSSDDILPENFQYSSEATAASTGLKTKTVYNGKKQQIQTEITANNGEKKIITNQSFDANYKFKPTRIELADYASGGASNQLYIDQTYNEWGGLSSKTKALTPAQLNNPSVKSLHTTSYQYHPTYKILTQKSWYQNNSTPLTETYTYDDLGRILTATNPKGEISNYAYNNVAGGQQTTITKNLENSKIAKTILIYGSGAQYAYPTTIKEYYTNSNGR
;
A
#
# COMPACT_ATOMS: atom_id res chain seq x y z
N GLN A 1 5.55 7.54 11.89
CA GLN A 1 6.60 8.39 11.28
C GLN A 1 6.25 8.57 9.81
N ALA A 2 6.58 9.71 9.23
CA ALA A 2 6.43 9.95 7.80
C ALA A 2 7.68 10.65 7.26
N ASP A 3 8.12 10.26 6.06
CA ASP A 3 9.18 10.96 5.35
C ASP A 3 8.68 12.36 4.94
N ILE A 4 9.47 13.39 5.21
CA ILE A 4 9.27 14.71 4.62
C ILE A 4 10.02 14.73 3.29
N GLY A 5 9.27 14.81 2.20
CA GLY A 5 9.81 14.60 0.86
C GLY A 5 9.94 13.13 0.46
N THR A 6 10.53 12.88 -0.71
CA THR A 6 10.69 11.54 -1.28
C THR A 6 12.18 11.21 -1.48
N LYS A 7 12.61 10.00 -1.10
CA LYS A 7 13.98 9.54 -1.37
C LYS A 7 14.16 9.37 -2.89
N ARG A 8 15.14 10.04 -3.50
CA ARG A 8 15.43 9.95 -4.94
C ARG A 8 16.91 9.65 -5.19
N VAL A 9 17.15 9.16 -6.41
CA VAL A 9 18.48 8.96 -6.97
C VAL A 9 18.51 9.52 -8.39
N GLN A 10 19.60 10.19 -8.73
CA GLN A 10 19.91 10.63 -10.09
C GLN A 10 21.24 10.00 -10.51
N VAL A 11 21.25 9.44 -11.72
CA VAL A 11 22.46 8.91 -12.36
C VAL A 11 22.76 9.78 -13.56
N THR A 12 23.98 10.28 -13.62
CA THR A 12 24.51 11.02 -14.77
C THR A 12 25.72 10.28 -15.30
N SER A 13 25.85 10.21 -16.63
CA SER A 13 27.03 9.67 -17.28
C SER A 13 27.64 10.72 -18.18
N SER A 14 28.97 10.75 -18.20
CA SER A 14 29.76 11.54 -19.13
C SER A 14 30.83 10.65 -19.73
N SER A 15 31.28 10.97 -20.94
CA SER A 15 32.46 10.35 -21.52
C SER A 15 33.46 11.42 -21.94
N SER A 16 34.74 11.10 -21.78
CA SER A 16 35.84 11.90 -22.30
C SER A 16 36.73 10.99 -23.13
N SER A 17 37.03 11.41 -24.35
CA SER A 17 37.97 10.70 -25.21
C SER A 17 39.25 11.51 -25.35
N TRP A 18 40.39 10.82 -25.29
CA TRP A 18 41.69 11.41 -25.59
C TRP A 18 42.48 10.45 -26.46
N THR A 19 43.49 10.97 -27.14
CA THR A 19 44.39 10.18 -27.97
C THR A 19 45.78 10.22 -27.42
N GLU A 20 46.46 9.08 -27.38
CA GLU A 20 47.90 9.03 -27.15
C GLU A 20 48.60 8.59 -28.42
N THR A 21 49.63 9.33 -28.79
CA THR A 21 50.41 9.07 -29.99
C THR A 21 51.72 8.43 -29.59
N TYR A 22 51.95 7.21 -30.04
CA TYR A 22 53.17 6.46 -29.79
C TYR A 22 53.98 6.41 -31.09
N SER A 23 55.09 7.16 -31.13
CA SER A 23 56.09 7.04 -32.19
C SER A 23 57.18 6.09 -31.72
N THR A 24 57.15 4.85 -32.19
CA THR A 24 58.05 3.81 -31.69
C THR A 24 58.25 2.69 -32.72
N TYR A 25 59.09 1.72 -32.39
CA TYR A 25 59.38 0.61 -33.26
C TYR A 25 58.29 -0.47 -33.18
N TYR A 26 57.89 -0.94 -34.35
CA TYR A 26 56.99 -2.07 -34.55
C TYR A 26 57.68 -3.10 -35.44
N VAL A 27 57.22 -4.34 -35.38
CA VAL A 27 57.66 -5.39 -36.31
C VAL A 27 56.45 -5.94 -37.03
N VAL A 28 56.51 -6.02 -38.36
CA VAL A 28 55.59 -6.82 -39.16
C VAL A 28 56.25 -8.18 -39.37
N ILE A 29 55.57 -9.25 -39.00
CA ILE A 29 55.98 -10.61 -39.31
C ILE A 29 55.24 -11.05 -40.57
N ASP A 30 55.97 -11.55 -41.56
CA ASP A 30 55.41 -12.10 -42.79
C ASP A 30 55.46 -13.64 -42.73
N ALA A 31 54.29 -14.24 -42.99
CA ALA A 31 54.09 -15.68 -42.83
C ALA A 31 53.27 -16.26 -43.97
N TYR A 32 53.52 -17.53 -44.27
CA TYR A 32 52.73 -18.32 -45.20
C TYR A 32 51.98 -19.41 -44.43
N ASN A 33 50.65 -19.40 -44.53
CA ASN A 33 49.85 -20.45 -43.94
C ASN A 33 49.79 -21.65 -44.89
N ILE A 34 50.37 -22.77 -44.48
CA ILE A 34 50.46 -23.99 -45.29
C ILE A 34 49.06 -24.57 -45.56
N SER A 35 48.18 -24.54 -44.55
CA SER A 35 46.86 -25.17 -44.63
C SER A 35 45.88 -24.40 -45.53
N GLN A 36 46.01 -23.07 -45.58
CA GLN A 36 45.13 -22.17 -46.33
C GLN A 36 45.73 -21.72 -47.67
N GLY A 37 47.02 -21.94 -47.89
CA GLY A 37 47.70 -21.63 -49.14
C GLY A 37 47.86 -20.14 -49.42
N ASN A 38 47.93 -19.30 -48.37
CA ASN A 38 47.97 -17.85 -48.50
C ASN A 38 49.06 -17.19 -47.62
N TYR A 39 49.49 -16.02 -48.07
CA TYR A 39 50.38 -15.14 -47.31
C TYR A 39 49.57 -14.22 -46.40
N TRP A 40 50.08 -13.97 -45.20
CA TRP A 40 49.52 -13.01 -44.25
C TRP A 40 50.63 -12.34 -43.47
N ASN A 41 50.30 -11.21 -42.85
CA ASN A 41 51.22 -10.52 -41.96
C ASN A 41 50.54 -10.05 -40.68
N LYS A 42 51.35 -9.79 -39.66
CA LYS A 42 50.88 -9.29 -38.36
C LYS A 42 51.85 -8.28 -37.80
N THR A 43 51.30 -7.12 -37.43
CA THR A 43 52.06 -6.08 -36.73
C THR A 43 52.05 -6.34 -35.23
N LEU A 44 53.23 -6.31 -34.62
CA LEU A 44 53.46 -6.43 -33.19
C LEU A 44 54.20 -5.18 -32.67
N GLY A 45 53.90 -4.78 -31.44
CA GLY A 45 54.44 -3.60 -30.77
C GLY A 45 53.39 -2.91 -29.89
N PRO A 46 53.70 -1.77 -29.26
CA PRO A 46 54.93 -0.99 -29.41
C PRO A 46 56.16 -1.58 -28.70
N TYR A 47 57.37 -1.42 -29.27
CA TYR A 47 58.65 -1.76 -28.64
C TYR A 47 59.53 -0.52 -28.47
N SER A 48 60.28 -0.45 -27.36
CA SER A 48 61.03 0.76 -26.99
C SER A 48 62.32 0.98 -27.80
N SER A 49 62.78 -0.02 -28.57
CA SER A 49 63.92 0.10 -29.48
C SER A 49 63.77 -0.82 -30.70
N SER A 50 64.49 -0.49 -31.79
CA SER A 50 64.54 -1.34 -32.98
C SER A 50 65.08 -2.74 -32.67
N SER A 51 66.04 -2.84 -31.75
CA SER A 51 66.61 -4.13 -31.32
C SER A 51 65.60 -5.00 -30.59
N GLN A 52 64.70 -4.42 -29.79
CA GLN A 52 63.62 -5.18 -29.14
C GLN A 52 62.58 -5.67 -30.15
N ALA A 53 62.19 -4.81 -31.10
CA ALA A 53 61.28 -5.21 -32.17
C ALA A 53 61.88 -6.31 -33.05
N ALA A 54 63.17 -6.20 -33.39
CA ALA A 54 63.91 -7.20 -34.15
C ALA A 54 64.01 -8.52 -33.39
N ALA A 55 64.31 -8.50 -32.08
CA ALA A 55 64.38 -9.71 -31.27
C ALA A 55 63.06 -10.50 -31.25
N ILE A 56 61.92 -9.78 -31.27
CA ILE A 56 60.61 -10.43 -31.44
C ILE A 56 60.45 -10.99 -32.86
N GLY A 57 60.86 -10.24 -33.88
CA GLY A 57 60.91 -10.71 -35.27
C GLY A 57 61.65 -12.03 -35.43
N GLU A 58 62.90 -12.08 -34.97
CA GLU A 58 63.76 -13.27 -35.00
C GLU A 58 63.13 -14.44 -34.25
N SER A 59 62.50 -14.19 -33.10
CA SER A 59 61.84 -15.26 -32.33
C SER A 59 60.70 -15.96 -33.09
N TYR A 60 60.04 -15.27 -34.02
CA TYR A 60 59.02 -15.87 -34.90
C TYR A 60 59.65 -16.64 -36.07
N LEU A 61 60.79 -16.21 -36.60
CA LEU A 61 61.52 -16.98 -37.62
C LEU A 61 62.07 -18.30 -37.07
N ASP A 62 62.47 -18.29 -35.79
CA ASP A 62 62.93 -19.48 -35.07
C ASP A 62 61.77 -20.32 -34.46
N ASP A 63 60.52 -19.85 -34.57
CA ASP A 63 59.36 -20.54 -34.02
C ASP A 63 59.00 -21.77 -34.86
N THR A 64 59.26 -22.95 -34.29
CA THR A 64 58.93 -24.25 -34.89
C THR A 64 57.69 -24.89 -34.26
N GLN A 65 56.99 -24.19 -33.36
CA GLN A 65 55.86 -24.76 -32.61
C GLN A 65 54.51 -24.70 -33.35
N ASP A 66 54.36 -23.84 -34.36
CA ASP A 66 53.15 -23.79 -35.20
C ASP A 66 53.39 -24.46 -36.56
N PRO A 67 53.04 -25.76 -36.72
CA PRO A 67 53.31 -26.49 -37.96
C PRO A 67 52.47 -26.02 -39.15
N ASN A 68 51.51 -25.11 -38.95
CA ASN A 68 50.64 -24.61 -40.02
C ASN A 68 51.12 -23.29 -40.63
N ASN A 69 52.11 -22.63 -40.03
CA ASN A 69 52.63 -21.36 -40.51
C ASN A 69 54.14 -21.43 -40.71
N ILE A 70 54.60 -20.96 -41.88
CA ILE A 70 56.02 -20.74 -42.15
C ILE A 70 56.26 -19.24 -42.03
N TYR A 71 56.94 -18.83 -40.97
CA TYR A 71 57.46 -17.48 -40.81
C TYR A 71 58.76 -17.36 -41.61
N TYR A 72 58.86 -16.40 -42.52
CA TYR A 72 59.99 -16.35 -43.45
C TYR A 72 60.66 -14.97 -43.57
N ASP A 73 60.00 -13.91 -43.10
CA ASP A 73 60.59 -12.57 -43.06
C ASP A 73 59.97 -11.73 -41.93
N TYR A 74 60.67 -10.69 -41.53
CA TYR A 74 60.11 -9.64 -40.70
C TYR A 74 60.67 -8.28 -41.08
N THR A 75 59.83 -7.26 -41.00
CA THR A 75 60.26 -5.87 -41.21
C THR A 75 60.07 -5.07 -39.93
N VAL A 76 61.16 -4.56 -39.38
CA VAL A 76 61.11 -3.56 -38.31
C VAL A 76 60.95 -2.18 -38.94
N TYR A 77 59.95 -1.44 -38.48
CA TYR A 77 59.69 -0.11 -38.95
C TYR A 77 59.33 0.80 -37.80
N TYR A 78 59.72 2.07 -37.93
CA TYR A 78 59.35 3.10 -36.98
C TYR A 78 58.04 3.72 -37.46
N ASN A 79 57.00 3.58 -36.65
CA ASN A 79 55.68 4.10 -37.00
C ASN A 79 55.10 4.90 -35.85
N THR A 80 54.22 5.82 -36.21
CA THR A 80 53.43 6.59 -35.27
C THR A 80 52.03 6.02 -35.27
N GLN A 81 51.62 5.39 -34.16
CA GLN A 81 50.24 4.96 -33.97
C GLN A 81 49.51 5.88 -33.01
N VAL A 82 48.25 6.16 -33.31
CA VAL A 82 47.34 6.91 -32.44
C VAL A 82 46.39 5.93 -31.77
N ILE A 83 46.47 5.81 -30.45
CA ILE A 83 45.54 5.01 -29.65
C ILE A 83 44.45 5.94 -29.12
N TYR A 84 43.20 5.56 -29.34
CA TYR A 84 42.02 6.29 -28.87
C TYR A 84 41.54 5.70 -27.55
N TYR A 85 41.56 6.51 -26.50
CA TYR A 85 40.99 6.17 -25.20
C TYR A 85 39.62 6.83 -25.07
N THR A 86 38.69 6.13 -24.42
CA THR A 86 37.42 6.70 -23.98
C THR A 86 37.19 6.29 -22.54
N GLN A 87 37.13 7.26 -21.65
CA GLN A 87 36.74 7.08 -20.26
C GLN A 87 35.27 7.43 -20.12
N TYR A 88 34.54 6.57 -19.43
CA TYR A 88 33.16 6.82 -19.02
C TYR A 88 33.14 7.11 -17.52
N THR A 89 32.58 8.24 -17.13
CA THR A 89 32.37 8.61 -15.72
C THR A 89 30.88 8.60 -15.42
N VAL A 90 30.48 7.75 -14.48
CA VAL A 90 29.11 7.69 -13.96
C VAL A 90 29.08 8.30 -12.57
N THR A 91 28.21 9.29 -12.36
CA THR A 91 27.99 9.95 -11.08
C THR A 91 26.58 9.67 -10.60
N THR A 92 26.47 9.06 -9.42
CA THR A 92 25.21 8.78 -8.74
C THR A 92 25.01 9.73 -7.56
N GLN A 93 23.93 10.49 -7.58
CA GLN A 93 23.55 11.41 -6.51
C GLN A 93 22.27 10.92 -5.82
N ASN A 94 22.34 10.71 -4.51
CA ASN A 94 21.19 10.45 -3.66
C ASN A 94 20.69 11.78 -3.08
N TYR A 95 19.39 12.04 -3.07
CA TYR A 95 18.85 13.29 -2.50
C TYR A 95 17.39 13.15 -2.06
N PRO A 96 16.97 13.88 -1.00
CA PRO A 96 15.55 14.02 -0.68
C PRO A 96 14.93 15.03 -1.64
N ASP A 97 13.91 14.60 -2.37
CA ASP A 97 13.05 15.47 -3.17
C ASP A 97 12.07 16.19 -2.22
N PRO A 98 11.92 17.53 -2.28
CA PRO A 98 10.99 18.26 -1.40
C PRO A 98 9.53 17.83 -1.58
N TYR A 99 9.18 17.18 -2.70
CA TYR A 99 7.83 16.72 -2.94
C TYR A 99 7.56 15.35 -2.31
N SER A 100 6.45 15.24 -1.58
CA SER A 100 5.87 13.94 -1.21
C SER A 100 4.49 13.80 -1.83
N TYR A 101 4.12 12.56 -2.19
CA TYR A 101 2.86 12.30 -2.89
C TYR A 101 1.65 12.82 -2.10
N LEU A 102 1.54 12.50 -0.81
CA LEU A 102 0.43 12.94 0.04
C LEU A 102 0.37 14.47 0.18
N ARG A 103 1.53 15.14 0.22
CA ARG A 103 1.62 16.60 0.28
C ARG A 103 1.01 17.27 -0.96
N SER A 104 1.16 16.66 -2.13
CA SER A 104 0.58 17.13 -3.40
C SER A 104 -0.93 16.89 -3.51
N ARG A 105 -1.54 16.12 -2.59
CA ARG A 105 -2.95 15.72 -2.64
C ARG A 105 -3.81 16.39 -1.57
N TYR A 106 -3.30 16.49 -0.34
CA TYR A 106 -4.13 16.86 0.81
C TYR A 106 -3.72 18.16 1.50
N ASP A 107 -2.48 18.61 1.33
CA ASP A 107 -1.96 19.81 1.99
C ASP A 107 -2.11 19.80 3.51
N LEU A 108 -2.12 18.62 4.17
CA LEU A 108 -2.23 18.49 5.63
C LEU A 108 -0.87 18.43 6.34
N GLY A 109 0.20 18.17 5.59
CA GLY A 109 1.55 17.93 6.11
C GLY A 109 1.98 16.47 5.99
N ALA A 110 3.27 16.22 6.21
CA ALA A 110 3.88 14.91 5.98
C ALA A 110 3.17 13.80 6.79
N GLY A 111 2.78 12.72 6.11
CA GLY A 111 2.13 11.56 6.71
C GLY A 111 0.62 11.64 6.89
N TRP A 112 0.01 12.81 6.67
CA TRP A 112 -1.44 12.98 6.81
C TRP A 112 -2.15 12.86 5.46
N SER A 113 -3.33 12.26 5.49
CA SER A 113 -4.22 12.16 4.35
C SER A 113 -5.67 12.26 4.81
N LEU A 114 -6.56 12.61 3.88
CA LEU A 114 -8.00 12.51 4.08
C LEU A 114 -8.54 11.10 3.73
N ALA A 115 -7.66 10.11 3.55
CA ALA A 115 -8.00 8.73 3.24
C ALA A 115 -8.85 8.56 1.96
N PHE A 116 -8.76 9.49 1.01
CA PHE A 116 -9.40 9.33 -0.29
C PHE A 116 -8.56 8.45 -1.23
N PRO A 117 -9.20 7.63 -2.08
CA PRO A 117 -8.48 6.90 -3.10
C PRO A 117 -7.87 7.88 -4.11
N SER A 118 -6.73 7.52 -4.69
CA SER A 118 -6.04 8.35 -5.68
C SER A 118 -5.05 7.55 -6.51
N VAL A 119 -4.57 8.12 -7.61
CA VAL A 119 -3.54 7.52 -8.46
C VAL A 119 -2.29 8.38 -8.41
N GLN A 120 -1.17 7.77 -8.01
CA GLN A 120 0.15 8.34 -8.11
C GLN A 120 0.76 7.97 -9.46
N ILE A 121 1.31 8.97 -10.13
CA ILE A 121 1.93 8.83 -11.44
C ILE A 121 3.38 9.21 -11.28
N GLU A 122 4.29 8.27 -11.56
CA GLU A 122 5.72 8.50 -11.52
C GLU A 122 6.32 8.24 -12.90
N ASN A 123 6.95 9.27 -13.49
CA ASN A 123 7.65 9.13 -14.76
C ASN A 123 9.15 8.99 -14.48
N HIS A 124 9.77 7.93 -15.02
CA HIS A 124 11.20 7.71 -14.93
C HIS A 124 11.74 7.21 -16.27
N SER A 125 12.71 7.93 -16.85
CA SER A 125 13.39 7.54 -18.10
C SER A 125 12.43 7.15 -19.24
N GLY A 126 11.36 7.93 -19.43
CA GLY A 126 10.34 7.68 -20.45
C GLY A 126 9.28 6.63 -20.10
N THR A 127 9.41 5.94 -18.96
CA THR A 127 8.42 4.97 -18.47
C THR A 127 7.51 5.60 -17.43
N GLN A 128 6.20 5.51 -17.64
CA GLN A 128 5.19 5.91 -16.67
C GLN A 128 4.82 4.73 -15.77
N ASN A 129 4.95 4.92 -14.47
CA ASN A 129 4.50 3.98 -13.45
C ASN A 129 3.28 4.55 -12.73
N LEU A 130 2.28 3.72 -12.54
CA LEU A 130 1.03 4.06 -11.88
C LEU A 130 0.94 3.30 -10.56
N PHE A 131 0.54 3.99 -9.49
CA PHE A 131 0.28 3.38 -8.20
C PHE A 131 -1.10 3.81 -7.71
N PHE A 132 -2.00 2.84 -7.56
CA PHE A 132 -3.33 3.06 -7.02
C PHE A 132 -3.29 3.01 -5.49
N HIS A 133 -3.68 4.11 -4.86
CA HIS A 133 -3.89 4.23 -3.42
C HIS A 133 -5.38 4.06 -3.16
N ASP A 134 -5.75 3.08 -2.32
CA ASP A 134 -7.17 2.75 -2.07
C ASP A 134 -7.84 3.66 -1.02
N GLY A 135 -7.06 4.50 -0.35
CA GLY A 135 -7.49 5.37 0.74
C GLY A 135 -7.32 4.76 2.14
N THR A 136 -7.14 3.45 2.27
CA THR A 136 -6.92 2.75 3.55
C THR A 136 -5.44 2.66 3.94
N GLY A 137 -4.56 3.08 3.04
CA GLY A 137 -3.11 2.97 3.17
C GLY A 137 -2.51 1.85 2.32
N ALA A 138 -3.34 1.02 1.68
CA ALA A 138 -2.86 0.05 0.71
C ALA A 138 -2.51 0.74 -0.62
N VAL A 139 -1.41 0.31 -1.21
CA VAL A 139 -0.90 0.83 -2.48
C VAL A 139 -0.58 -0.34 -3.40
N TYR A 140 -1.11 -0.27 -4.62
CA TYR A 140 -0.92 -1.29 -5.64
C TYR A 140 -0.26 -0.66 -6.86
N ARG A 141 0.86 -1.24 -7.32
CA ARG A 141 1.39 -0.88 -8.64
C ARG A 141 0.39 -1.36 -9.69
N VAL A 142 0.02 -0.48 -10.60
CA VAL A 142 -0.88 -0.80 -11.70
C VAL A 142 -0.06 -1.30 -12.87
N ARG A 143 -0.41 -2.47 -13.40
CA ARG A 143 0.15 -3.04 -14.62
C ARG A 143 -0.99 -3.29 -15.60
N MET A 144 -1.20 -2.35 -16.50
CA MET A 144 -2.24 -2.48 -17.52
C MET A 144 -1.90 -3.65 -18.44
N GLY A 145 -2.76 -4.68 -18.45
CA GLY A 145 -2.68 -5.81 -19.37
C GLY A 145 -3.80 -5.78 -20.41
N THR A 146 -3.71 -6.69 -21.37
CA THR A 146 -4.76 -6.93 -22.38
C THR A 146 -5.82 -7.93 -21.93
N ASP A 147 -5.55 -8.67 -20.85
CA ASP A 147 -6.48 -9.64 -20.27
C ASP A 147 -7.67 -8.92 -19.62
N PRO A 148 -8.90 -9.11 -20.14
CA PRO A 148 -10.08 -8.43 -19.61
C PRO A 148 -10.45 -8.90 -18.19
N ASP A 149 -9.96 -10.04 -17.73
CA ASP A 149 -10.26 -10.60 -16.41
C ASP A 149 -9.19 -10.27 -15.36
N ASN A 150 -8.11 -9.59 -15.77
CA ASN A 150 -7.06 -9.14 -14.88
C ASN A 150 -7.52 -7.88 -14.11
N THR A 151 -7.18 -7.82 -12.82
CA THR A 151 -7.43 -6.65 -11.96
C THR A 151 -6.57 -5.45 -12.36
N ASN A 152 -5.45 -5.69 -13.06
CA ASN A 152 -4.35 -4.77 -13.32
C ASN A 152 -3.64 -4.25 -12.06
N LEU A 153 -3.87 -4.87 -10.89
CA LEU A 153 -3.25 -4.49 -9.62
C LEU A 153 -2.25 -5.57 -9.18
N GLU A 154 -0.96 -5.23 -9.19
CA GLU A 154 0.11 -6.13 -8.79
C GLU A 154 -0.02 -6.55 -7.31
N ASN A 155 0.13 -7.85 -7.03
CA ASN A 155 0.00 -8.44 -5.69
C ASN A 155 -1.39 -8.28 -5.03
N TYR A 156 -2.41 -7.83 -5.76
CA TYR A 156 -3.78 -7.86 -5.26
C TYR A 156 -4.24 -9.31 -5.03
N GLN A 157 -4.96 -9.56 -3.92
CA GLN A 157 -5.24 -10.91 -3.41
C GLN A 157 -6.53 -11.54 -3.94
N GLY A 158 -7.13 -10.96 -4.97
CA GLY A 158 -8.38 -11.43 -5.57
C GLY A 158 -8.44 -11.16 -7.06
N LYS A 159 -9.59 -11.44 -7.66
CA LYS A 159 -9.93 -11.09 -9.07
C LYS A 159 -11.30 -10.41 -9.17
N ASP A 160 -11.73 -9.83 -8.07
CA ASP A 160 -13.06 -9.22 -7.89
C ASP A 160 -13.06 -7.70 -8.06
N VAL A 161 -11.92 -7.10 -8.41
CA VAL A 161 -11.81 -5.66 -8.68
C VAL A 161 -11.14 -5.44 -10.02
N LYS A 162 -11.27 -4.23 -10.56
CA LYS A 162 -10.62 -3.89 -11.82
C LYS A 162 -10.15 -2.44 -11.82
N PHE A 163 -8.89 -2.22 -12.18
CA PHE A 163 -8.37 -0.91 -12.50
C PHE A 163 -8.19 -0.81 -14.02
N MET A 164 -8.72 0.23 -14.64
CA MET A 164 -8.68 0.38 -16.09
C MET A 164 -8.41 1.82 -16.50
N ASP A 165 -7.94 1.95 -17.73
CA ASP A 165 -8.11 3.18 -18.50
C ASP A 165 -9.60 3.49 -18.70
N ASP A 166 -9.92 4.76 -18.62
CA ASP A 166 -11.25 5.31 -18.91
C ASP A 166 -11.12 6.41 -19.97
N ASN A 167 -12.01 6.40 -20.96
CA ASN A 167 -11.99 7.31 -22.10
C ASN A 167 -12.93 8.51 -21.89
N GLY A 168 -12.88 9.13 -20.70
CA GLY A 168 -13.69 10.29 -20.37
C GLY A 168 -15.17 9.98 -20.17
N THR A 169 -15.51 8.79 -19.66
CA THR A 169 -16.91 8.38 -19.45
C THR A 169 -17.58 9.12 -18.28
N TYR A 170 -16.80 9.80 -17.44
CA TYR A 170 -17.26 10.60 -16.32
C TYR A 170 -16.62 12.00 -16.32
N SER A 171 -17.37 13.00 -15.86
CA SER A 171 -16.86 14.35 -15.63
C SER A 171 -17.44 14.97 -14.36
N ASN A 172 -16.60 15.69 -13.62
CA ASN A 172 -17.02 16.54 -12.51
C ASN A 172 -17.35 17.99 -12.94
N GLY A 173 -17.38 18.26 -14.25
CA GLY A 173 -17.55 19.60 -14.84
C GLY A 173 -16.27 20.42 -14.99
N GLN A 174 -15.16 20.02 -14.37
CA GLN A 174 -13.85 20.66 -14.52
C GLN A 174 -12.89 19.85 -15.40
N VAL A 175 -12.98 18.52 -15.30
CA VAL A 175 -12.11 17.59 -16.01
C VAL A 175 -12.88 16.28 -16.28
N VAL A 176 -12.39 15.48 -17.21
CA VAL A 176 -12.93 14.16 -17.52
C VAL A 176 -12.04 13.06 -16.92
N SER A 177 -12.60 11.87 -16.71
CA SER A 177 -11.85 10.71 -16.24
C SER A 177 -10.86 10.19 -17.27
N ARG A 178 -9.71 9.72 -16.79
CA ARG A 178 -8.69 8.97 -17.54
C ARG A 178 -8.52 7.55 -17.01
N TYR A 179 -8.81 7.34 -15.73
CA TYR A 179 -8.73 6.04 -15.07
C TYR A 179 -9.99 5.77 -14.26
N VAL A 180 -10.32 4.50 -14.10
CA VAL A 180 -11.43 4.03 -13.26
C VAL A 180 -11.02 2.81 -12.45
N PHE A 181 -11.37 2.81 -11.18
CA PHE A 181 -11.35 1.62 -10.33
C PHE A 181 -12.77 1.12 -10.11
N ILE A 182 -13.00 -0.16 -10.34
CA ILE A 182 -14.28 -0.85 -10.15
C ILE A 182 -14.11 -1.82 -8.98
N SER A 183 -14.81 -1.61 -7.87
CA SER A 183 -14.83 -2.55 -6.76
C SER A 183 -15.75 -3.74 -7.01
N SER A 184 -15.66 -4.76 -6.15
CA SER A 184 -16.41 -6.01 -6.28
C SER A 184 -17.93 -5.84 -6.27
N ASP A 185 -18.42 -4.81 -5.60
CA ASP A 185 -19.83 -4.39 -5.57
C ASP A 185 -20.26 -3.56 -6.79
N GLN A 186 -19.39 -3.42 -7.80
CA GLN A 186 -19.56 -2.63 -9.03
C GLN A 186 -19.59 -1.11 -8.82
N ARG A 187 -19.19 -0.60 -7.65
CA ARG A 187 -18.96 0.83 -7.46
C ARG A 187 -17.71 1.28 -8.25
N LYS A 188 -17.83 2.41 -8.94
CA LYS A 188 -16.80 3.00 -9.78
C LYS A 188 -16.22 4.24 -9.12
N THR A 189 -14.90 4.31 -9.06
CA THR A 189 -14.13 5.46 -8.59
C THR A 189 -13.33 6.01 -9.77
N TYR A 190 -13.57 7.26 -10.12
CA TYR A 190 -13.03 7.89 -11.32
C TYR A 190 -11.89 8.85 -10.99
N PHE A 191 -10.83 8.79 -11.79
CA PHE A 191 -9.65 9.64 -11.63
C PHE A 191 -9.34 10.38 -12.92
N ALA A 192 -8.89 11.63 -12.81
CA ALA A 192 -8.40 12.40 -13.96
C ALA A 192 -7.02 11.91 -14.43
N ALA A 193 -6.51 12.47 -15.53
CA ALA A 193 -5.22 12.10 -16.11
C ALA A 193 -4.01 12.34 -15.20
N ASP A 194 -4.12 13.23 -14.22
CA ASP A 194 -3.10 13.48 -13.18
C ASP A 194 -3.31 12.64 -11.90
N GLY A 195 -4.31 11.76 -11.93
CA GLY A 195 -4.61 10.80 -10.88
C GLY A 195 -5.43 11.34 -9.71
N ARG A 196 -5.93 12.59 -9.76
CA ARG A 196 -6.83 13.13 -8.74
C ARG A 196 -8.21 12.44 -8.81
N LEU A 197 -8.82 12.21 -7.65
CA LEU A 197 -10.19 11.68 -7.55
C LEU A 197 -11.20 12.72 -8.04
N ILE A 198 -12.10 12.35 -8.96
CA ILE A 198 -13.10 13.29 -9.49
C ILE A 198 -14.55 12.86 -9.25
N GLY A 199 -14.79 11.58 -9.01
CA GLY A 199 -16.12 11.07 -8.73
C GLY A 199 -16.14 9.64 -8.21
N ILE A 200 -17.16 9.30 -7.45
CA ILE A 200 -17.49 7.94 -7.03
C ILE A 200 -18.95 7.71 -7.37
N LYS A 201 -19.25 6.63 -8.08
CA LYS A 201 -20.61 6.25 -8.46
C LYS A 201 -20.88 4.80 -8.09
N ASP A 202 -21.93 4.55 -7.33
CA ASP A 202 -22.35 3.18 -7.03
C ASP A 202 -23.18 2.56 -8.17
N ARG A 203 -23.53 1.28 -8.03
CA ARG A 203 -24.34 0.56 -9.03
C ARG A 203 -25.80 1.01 -9.10
N PHE A 204 -26.28 1.77 -8.12
CA PHE A 204 -27.64 2.34 -8.09
C PHE A 204 -27.70 3.74 -8.71
N GLY A 205 -26.55 4.29 -9.07
CA GLY A 205 -26.43 5.61 -9.68
C GLY A 205 -26.20 6.74 -8.69
N ASN A 206 -26.10 6.45 -7.38
CA ASN A 206 -25.71 7.46 -6.40
C ASN A 206 -24.27 7.87 -6.67
N GLU A 207 -24.02 9.16 -6.57
CA GLU A 207 -22.77 9.82 -6.91
C GLU A 207 -22.27 10.71 -5.77
N ILE A 208 -20.95 10.71 -5.59
CA ILE A 208 -20.19 11.72 -4.87
C ILE A 208 -19.22 12.36 -5.86
N LYS A 209 -19.29 13.67 -6.03
CA LYS A 209 -18.51 14.46 -6.98
C LYS A 209 -17.48 15.31 -6.26
N PHE A 210 -16.27 15.40 -6.82
CA PHE A 210 -15.13 16.10 -6.22
C PHE A 210 -14.66 17.23 -7.14
N ASN A 211 -14.76 18.48 -6.69
CA ASN A 211 -14.25 19.65 -7.41
C ASN A 211 -12.98 20.18 -6.76
N HIS A 212 -12.13 20.82 -7.55
CA HIS A 212 -10.77 21.19 -7.15
C HIS A 212 -10.45 22.65 -7.41
N ILE A 213 -9.51 23.19 -6.62
CA ILE A 213 -8.81 24.46 -6.87
C ILE A 213 -7.30 24.19 -6.96
N ASN A 214 -6.61 24.95 -7.80
CA ASN A 214 -5.15 24.85 -7.90
C ASN A 214 -4.49 25.63 -6.76
N ARG A 215 -3.51 25.01 -6.09
CA ARG A 215 -2.63 25.66 -5.09
C ARG A 215 -1.18 25.37 -5.44
N LEU A 216 -0.29 26.32 -5.10
CA LEU A 216 1.15 26.19 -5.32
C LEU A 216 1.81 25.55 -4.11
N ILE A 217 2.49 24.42 -4.31
CA ILE A 217 3.35 23.77 -3.31
C ILE A 217 4.77 23.73 -3.87
N HIS A 218 5.73 24.34 -3.17
CA HIS A 218 7.11 24.52 -3.61
C HIS A 218 7.27 25.05 -5.07
N GLY A 219 6.33 25.88 -5.53
CA GLY A 219 6.33 26.44 -6.88
C GLY A 219 5.66 25.57 -7.96
N VAL A 220 5.16 24.37 -7.60
CA VAL A 220 4.39 23.51 -8.50
C VAL A 220 2.90 23.62 -8.17
N SER A 221 2.08 23.80 -9.20
CA SER A 221 0.62 23.89 -9.07
C SER A 221 0.00 22.50 -8.99
N TYR A 222 -0.73 22.23 -7.91
CA TYR A 222 -1.49 20.99 -7.73
C TYR A 222 -2.98 21.26 -7.50
N PRO A 223 -3.86 20.37 -7.98
CA PRO A 223 -5.29 20.48 -7.77
C PRO A 223 -5.70 19.86 -6.42
N PHE A 224 -6.13 20.69 -5.49
CA PHE A 224 -6.64 20.27 -4.18
C PHE A 224 -8.16 20.25 -4.17
N ILE A 225 -8.75 19.32 -3.43
CA ILE A 225 -10.21 19.23 -3.27
C ILE A 225 -10.72 20.53 -2.66
N SER A 226 -11.61 21.19 -3.36
CA SER A 226 -12.29 22.42 -2.93
C SER A 226 -13.71 22.17 -2.48
N GLN A 227 -14.36 21.16 -3.04
CA GLN A 227 -15.76 20.87 -2.76
C GLN A 227 -16.06 19.40 -3.02
N ILE A 228 -16.88 18.80 -2.17
CA ILE A 228 -17.48 17.50 -2.39
C ILE A 228 -18.99 17.67 -2.37
N THR A 229 -19.67 17.17 -3.39
CA THR A 229 -21.13 17.18 -3.48
C THR A 229 -21.64 15.76 -3.59
N ASP A 230 -22.64 15.39 -2.80
CA ASP A 230 -23.26 14.07 -2.88
C ASP A 230 -24.59 14.07 -3.67
N SER A 231 -25.24 12.92 -3.72
CA SER A 231 -26.46 12.69 -4.52
C SER A 231 -27.67 13.50 -4.07
N ILE A 232 -27.69 13.98 -2.83
CA ILE A 232 -28.77 14.82 -2.32
C ILE A 232 -28.41 16.31 -2.34
N GLY A 233 -27.20 16.65 -2.81
CA GLY A 233 -26.74 18.03 -2.89
C GLY A 233 -26.18 18.57 -1.58
N ARG A 234 -25.83 17.72 -0.60
CA ARG A 234 -25.01 18.15 0.54
C ARG A 234 -23.64 18.57 0.01
N ILE A 235 -23.13 19.69 0.52
CA ILE A 235 -21.85 20.25 0.11
C ILE A 235 -20.89 20.21 1.29
N ILE A 236 -19.73 19.59 1.07
CA ILE A 236 -18.56 19.71 1.94
C ILE A 236 -17.59 20.67 1.27
N GLN A 237 -17.47 21.88 1.82
CA GLN A 237 -16.62 22.94 1.29
C GLN A 237 -15.26 22.93 1.99
N PHE A 238 -14.18 22.99 1.20
CA PHE A 238 -12.81 23.15 1.67
C PHE A 238 -12.36 24.58 1.41
N THR A 239 -12.01 25.30 2.47
CA THR A 239 -11.47 26.65 2.38
C THR A 239 -10.06 26.66 2.93
N TYR A 240 -9.11 27.06 2.10
CA TYR A 240 -7.71 27.05 2.45
C TYR A 240 -7.20 28.48 2.66
N GLU A 241 -6.53 28.71 3.78
CA GLU A 241 -5.69 29.89 3.93
C GLU A 241 -4.43 29.75 3.05
N ASN A 242 -3.83 30.90 2.72
CA ASN A 242 -2.60 31.03 1.91
C ASN A 242 -1.55 31.86 2.65
N THR A 243 -1.49 31.71 3.97
CA THR A 243 -0.72 32.59 4.86
C THR A 243 0.59 31.95 5.31
N ILE A 244 0.84 30.67 5.07
CA ILE A 244 2.01 29.95 5.62
C ILE A 244 3.38 30.53 5.21
N ASN A 245 3.47 31.25 4.08
CA ASN A 245 4.71 31.91 3.68
C ASN A 245 4.97 33.22 4.47
N GLN A 246 3.91 33.80 5.04
CA GLN A 246 3.91 35.07 5.78
C GLN A 246 3.65 34.89 7.28
N SER A 247 3.18 33.72 7.70
CA SER A 247 2.80 33.34 9.06
C SER A 247 3.48 32.02 9.47
N THR A 248 3.51 31.71 10.76
CA THR A 248 3.98 30.42 11.28
C THR A 248 2.91 29.32 11.21
N SER A 249 1.65 29.69 10.92
CA SER A 249 0.53 28.75 10.81
C SER A 249 -0.51 29.20 9.79
N GLU A 250 -1.29 28.24 9.29
CA GLU A 250 -2.46 28.46 8.43
C GLU A 250 -3.52 27.38 8.66
N ASN A 251 -4.78 27.70 8.35
CA ASN A 251 -5.91 26.80 8.51
C ASN A 251 -6.44 26.25 7.17
N ILE A 252 -7.04 25.07 7.26
CA ILE A 252 -7.99 24.53 6.29
C ILE A 252 -9.31 24.33 7.02
N PHE A 253 -10.36 24.98 6.54
CA PHE A 253 -11.72 24.82 7.05
C PHE A 253 -12.46 23.83 6.17
N ILE A 254 -13.06 22.81 6.80
CA ILE A 254 -13.95 21.86 6.14
C ILE A 254 -15.34 22.07 6.71
N THR A 255 -16.24 22.64 5.91
CA THR A 255 -17.60 22.98 6.33
C THR A 255 -18.62 22.15 5.58
N VAL A 256 -19.51 21.48 6.31
CA VAL A 256 -20.62 20.70 5.76
C VAL A 256 -21.88 21.54 5.79
N THR A 257 -22.58 21.61 4.66
CA THR A 257 -23.86 22.30 4.51
C THR A 257 -24.90 21.36 3.89
N HIS A 258 -26.15 21.50 4.33
CA HIS A 258 -27.28 20.74 3.80
C HIS A 258 -28.20 21.69 3.02
N PRO A 259 -28.68 21.32 1.82
CA PRO A 259 -29.52 22.23 1.02
C PRO A 259 -30.86 22.60 1.70
N SER A 260 -31.32 21.78 2.65
CA SER A 260 -32.55 22.04 3.42
C SER A 260 -32.33 22.47 4.88
N ASN A 261 -31.09 22.69 5.32
CA ASN A 261 -30.80 23.15 6.69
C ASN A 261 -29.74 24.27 6.67
N SER A 262 -30.00 25.36 7.41
CA SER A 262 -29.05 26.45 7.62
C SER A 262 -27.90 26.09 8.55
N ASP A 263 -28.03 25.05 9.38
CA ASP A 263 -26.97 24.61 10.28
C ASP A 263 -25.76 24.12 9.47
N ASN A 264 -24.58 24.47 9.96
CA ASN A 264 -23.31 24.01 9.42
C ASN A 264 -22.49 23.31 10.50
N LEU A 265 -21.72 22.31 10.07
CA LEU A 265 -20.69 21.68 10.90
C LEU A 265 -19.36 22.04 10.29
N SER A 266 -18.40 22.48 11.10
CA SER A 266 -17.09 22.87 10.63
C SER A 266 -15.98 22.17 11.41
N ILE A 267 -15.01 21.63 10.69
CA ILE A 267 -13.76 21.09 11.24
C ILE A 267 -12.63 21.98 10.76
N THR A 268 -11.73 22.36 11.66
CA THR A 268 -10.57 23.20 11.33
C THR A 268 -9.28 22.40 11.48
N TYR A 269 -8.54 22.24 10.38
CA TYR A 269 -7.20 21.69 10.38
C TYR A 269 -6.20 22.84 10.42
N ASN A 270 -5.52 23.02 11.55
CA ASN A 270 -4.44 23.98 11.69
C ASN A 270 -3.11 23.31 11.38
N LYS A 271 -2.32 23.95 10.52
CA LYS A 271 -1.00 23.49 10.11
C LYS A 271 0.04 24.51 10.51
N GLN A 272 1.24 24.04 10.80
CA GLN A 272 2.38 24.88 11.14
C GLN A 272 3.53 24.71 10.17
N ARG A 273 4.24 25.81 9.94
CA ARG A 273 5.41 25.86 9.07
C ARG A 273 6.56 25.07 9.69
N LEU A 274 7.21 24.26 8.87
CA LEU A 274 8.38 23.47 9.23
C LEU A 274 9.54 23.84 8.31
N VAL A 275 10.70 24.14 8.91
CA VAL A 275 11.94 24.37 8.18
C VAL A 275 12.63 23.02 7.95
N VAL A 276 12.94 22.71 6.69
CA VAL A 276 13.61 21.47 6.31
C VAL A 276 14.93 21.81 5.64
N ASN A 277 16.01 21.23 6.14
CA ASN A 277 17.36 21.50 5.67
C ASN A 277 17.89 20.34 4.83
N ARG A 278 18.48 20.69 3.68
CA ARG A 278 19.24 19.82 2.81
C ARG A 278 20.73 20.08 3.02
N ILE A 279 21.38 19.24 3.81
CA ILE A 279 22.76 19.47 4.22
C ILE A 279 23.75 19.26 3.06
N ASP A 280 23.49 18.33 2.14
CA ASP A 280 24.43 17.99 1.04
C ASP A 280 24.67 19.13 0.04
N VAL A 281 23.71 20.04 -0.11
CA VAL A 281 23.82 21.19 -1.03
C VAL A 281 23.58 22.54 -0.34
N GLY A 282 23.43 22.56 1.00
CA GLY A 282 23.17 23.77 1.76
C GLY A 282 21.86 24.48 1.42
N GLN A 283 20.82 23.72 1.03
CA GLN A 283 19.51 24.27 0.67
C GLN A 283 18.52 24.14 1.82
N THR A 284 17.65 25.12 2.01
CA THR A 284 16.53 25.05 2.96
C THR A 284 15.22 25.25 2.22
N TRP A 285 14.20 24.47 2.56
CA TRP A 285 12.83 24.70 2.11
C TRP A 285 11.85 24.65 3.27
N TYR A 286 10.64 25.11 3.02
CA TYR A 286 9.56 25.13 4.02
C TYR A 286 8.49 24.14 3.64
N ASP A 287 8.19 23.21 4.54
CA ASP A 287 7.04 22.31 4.47
C ASP A 287 6.08 22.62 5.62
N VAL A 288 5.07 21.78 5.82
CA VAL A 288 4.08 21.91 6.89
C VAL A 288 3.91 20.61 7.64
N ARG A 289 3.57 20.73 8.93
CA ARG A 289 3.01 19.65 9.73
C ARG A 289 1.56 19.98 10.10
N LEU A 290 0.73 18.95 10.22
CA LEU A 290 -0.56 19.12 10.92
C LEU A 290 -0.24 19.41 12.38
N TYR A 291 -0.72 20.53 12.91
CA TYR A 291 -0.51 20.91 14.29
C TYR A 291 -1.69 20.56 15.17
N SER A 292 -2.91 20.86 14.71
CA SER A 292 -4.11 20.52 15.46
C SER A 292 -5.33 20.35 14.56
N VAL A 293 -6.32 19.60 15.05
CA VAL A 293 -7.66 19.54 14.51
C VAL A 293 -8.64 20.03 15.56
N THR A 294 -9.50 20.96 15.18
CA THR A 294 -10.61 21.45 16.03
C THR A 294 -11.91 20.90 15.47
N ASP A 295 -12.67 20.21 16.31
CA ASP A 295 -13.96 19.62 15.96
C ASP A 295 -15.09 20.68 15.97
N PRO A 296 -16.33 20.33 15.54
CA PRO A 296 -17.46 21.26 15.53
C PRO A 296 -17.90 21.76 16.92
N GLU A 297 -17.48 21.07 17.98
CA GLU A 297 -17.76 21.41 19.39
C GLU A 297 -16.65 22.29 19.99
N ASN A 298 -15.69 22.72 19.15
CA ASN A 298 -14.52 23.52 19.50
C ASN A 298 -13.53 22.80 20.43
N ASN A 299 -13.58 21.46 20.49
CA ASN A 299 -12.55 20.68 21.15
C ASN A 299 -11.34 20.51 20.21
N GLN A 300 -10.14 20.68 20.76
CA GLN A 300 -8.90 20.63 20.00
C GLN A 300 -8.13 19.34 20.30
N THR A 301 -7.70 18.66 19.23
CA THR A 301 -6.67 17.62 19.26
C THR A 301 -5.37 18.18 18.72
N VAL A 302 -4.26 18.09 19.46
CA VAL A 302 -2.94 18.64 19.09
C VAL A 302 -1.94 17.51 18.85
N TYR A 303 -1.15 17.63 17.78
CA TYR A 303 -0.15 16.64 17.37
C TYR A 303 1.26 17.22 17.52
N ASN A 304 2.08 16.57 18.34
CA ASN A 304 3.46 16.97 18.58
C ASN A 304 4.43 16.02 17.90
N TYR A 305 5.52 16.60 17.37
CA TYR A 305 6.48 15.88 16.56
C TYR A 305 7.91 16.10 17.01
N GLU A 306 8.75 15.11 16.73
CA GLU A 306 10.20 15.25 16.63
C GLU A 306 10.61 15.14 15.15
N PHE A 307 11.70 15.83 14.76
CA PHE A 307 12.19 15.92 13.37
C PHE A 307 13.62 15.41 13.17
N PRO A 308 13.86 14.13 13.48
CA PRO A 308 15.15 13.48 13.33
C PRO A 308 15.44 13.14 11.86
N GLU A 309 16.72 12.88 11.61
CA GLU A 309 17.21 12.56 10.29
C GLU A 309 17.32 11.04 10.09
N SER A 310 17.18 10.64 8.83
CA SER A 310 17.34 9.26 8.38
C SER A 310 18.24 9.22 7.14
N ARG A 311 19.38 8.54 7.26
CA ARG A 311 20.30 8.33 6.14
C ARG A 311 19.76 7.33 5.13
N PHE A 312 20.10 7.51 3.87
CA PHE A 312 19.80 6.53 2.82
C PHE A 312 20.80 6.62 1.67
N MET A 313 21.06 5.48 1.03
CA MET A 313 21.83 5.40 -0.21
C MET A 313 21.30 4.26 -1.08
N TYR A 314 21.27 4.47 -2.39
CA TYR A 314 20.82 3.45 -3.35
C TYR A 314 21.93 2.49 -3.81
N THR A 315 23.21 2.85 -3.63
CA THR A 315 24.36 2.15 -4.22
C THR A 315 25.22 1.37 -3.21
N THR A 316 24.97 1.52 -1.91
CA THR A 316 25.71 0.79 -0.88
C THR A 316 24.93 0.67 0.41
N LYS A 317 25.25 -0.38 1.19
CA LYS A 317 24.69 -0.64 2.51
C LYS A 317 25.36 0.17 3.62
N ASN A 318 26.54 0.74 3.39
CA ASN A 318 27.29 1.48 4.41
C ASN A 318 26.81 2.94 4.51
N LEU A 319 26.00 3.27 5.51
CA LEU A 319 25.45 4.61 5.70
C LEU A 319 26.36 5.60 6.47
N SER A 320 27.57 5.20 6.90
CA SER A 320 28.44 6.04 7.72
C SER A 320 28.85 7.33 7.02
N ASN A 321 29.07 7.26 5.70
CA ASN A 321 29.45 8.39 4.85
C ASN A 321 28.30 8.84 3.93
N SER A 322 27.05 8.52 4.27
CA SER A 322 25.90 8.92 3.44
C SER A 322 25.86 10.45 3.30
N PRO A 323 25.92 11.00 2.07
CA PRO A 323 25.72 12.42 1.86
C PRO A 323 24.24 12.79 2.00
N ALA A 324 23.32 11.84 1.79
CA ALA A 324 21.88 12.10 1.77
C ALA A 324 21.17 11.70 3.07
N TYR A 325 20.25 12.57 3.50
CA TYR A 325 19.41 12.44 4.68
C TYR A 325 18.00 12.85 4.33
N ASN A 326 17.01 12.19 4.93
CA ASN A 326 15.62 12.62 4.93
C ASN A 326 15.25 13.07 6.35
N THR A 327 14.51 14.18 6.47
CA THR A 327 13.88 14.57 7.74
C THR A 327 12.58 13.80 7.91
N LEU A 328 12.41 13.13 9.05
CA LEU A 328 11.19 12.41 9.37
C LEU A 328 10.27 13.25 10.26
N ALA A 329 8.97 13.20 10.04
CA ALA A 329 7.97 13.66 11.01
C ALA A 329 7.59 12.50 11.94
N TRP A 330 8.14 12.47 13.16
CA TRP A 330 7.80 11.45 14.16
C TRP A 330 6.77 11.97 15.11
N LEU A 331 5.62 11.30 15.18
CA LEU A 331 4.61 11.63 16.18
C LEU A 331 5.16 11.24 17.57
N LYS A 332 5.37 12.25 18.41
CA LYS A 332 5.86 12.12 19.78
C LYS A 332 4.71 11.90 20.73
N ASP A 333 3.69 12.75 20.64
CA ASP A 333 2.49 12.65 21.44
C ASP A 333 1.30 13.33 20.75
N VAL A 334 0.10 12.88 21.13
CA VAL A 334 -1.18 13.45 20.69
C VAL A 334 -1.96 13.85 21.93
N TRP A 335 -2.31 15.13 22.02
CA TRP A 335 -3.16 15.66 23.08
C TRP A 335 -4.59 15.70 22.59
N TYR A 336 -5.43 14.86 23.18
CA TYR A 336 -6.87 14.92 23.06
C TYR A 336 -7.46 15.87 24.11
N PRO A 337 -8.76 16.20 24.04
CA PRO A 337 -9.39 17.08 25.01
C PRO A 337 -9.23 16.62 26.47
N HIS A 338 -9.24 15.31 26.71
CA HIS A 338 -9.20 14.73 28.08
C HIS A 338 -8.05 13.74 28.32
N SER A 339 -7.22 13.45 27.32
CA SER A 339 -6.13 12.49 27.45
C SER A 339 -4.95 12.85 26.55
N ARG A 340 -3.83 12.16 26.74
CA ARG A 340 -2.66 12.25 25.86
C ARG A 340 -2.15 10.86 25.55
N SER A 341 -1.89 10.55 24.28
CA SER A 341 -1.12 9.36 23.90
C SER A 341 0.33 9.76 23.63
N THR A 342 1.28 9.02 24.20
CA THR A 342 2.74 9.24 24.02
C THR A 342 3.36 8.04 23.33
N TYR A 343 4.33 8.30 22.45
CA TYR A 343 5.11 7.29 21.73
C TYR A 343 6.60 7.53 21.98
N ILE A 344 7.32 6.45 22.28
CA ILE A 344 8.78 6.44 22.43
C ILE A 344 9.34 5.55 21.33
N GLN A 345 10.26 6.08 20.54
CA GLN A 345 10.91 5.37 19.44
C GLN A 345 12.30 4.85 19.84
N ASP A 346 12.75 3.83 19.11
CA ASP A 346 14.10 3.26 19.19
C ASP A 346 15.14 4.15 18.52
N SER A 347 16.42 3.82 18.64
CA SER A 347 17.47 4.24 17.71
C SER A 347 17.16 3.76 16.28
N PRO A 348 17.73 4.40 15.23
CA PRO A 348 17.47 3.98 13.87
C PRO A 348 17.98 2.56 13.63
N VAL A 349 17.19 1.76 12.92
CA VAL A 349 17.63 0.48 12.34
C VAL A 349 17.91 0.63 10.86
N THR A 350 18.94 -0.07 10.39
CA THR A 350 19.27 -0.15 8.96
C THR A 350 18.37 -1.17 8.27
N ARG A 351 17.90 -0.82 7.08
CA ARG A 351 16.98 -1.60 6.25
C ARG A 351 17.48 -1.61 4.80
N ASN A 352 17.13 -2.65 4.05
CA ASN A 352 17.45 -2.70 2.62
C ASN A 352 16.64 -1.66 1.83
N LEU A 353 17.31 -0.96 0.93
CA LEU A 353 16.75 -0.10 -0.11
C LEU A 353 17.13 -0.70 -1.46
N GLY A 354 16.38 -1.70 -1.89
CA GLY A 354 16.78 -2.58 -3.00
C GLY A 354 18.02 -3.43 -2.69
N PRO A 355 18.55 -4.14 -3.70
CA PRO A 355 19.66 -5.09 -3.52
C PRO A 355 20.96 -4.48 -2.99
N GLU A 356 21.29 -3.26 -3.42
CA GLU A 356 22.59 -2.62 -3.13
C GLU A 356 22.49 -1.55 -2.04
N GLY A 357 21.38 -0.83 -1.99
CA GLY A 357 21.19 0.31 -1.11
C GLY A 357 20.68 -0.03 0.28
N ALA A 358 20.80 0.92 1.21
CA ALA A 358 20.20 0.85 2.53
C ALA A 358 19.58 2.18 2.93
N TYR A 359 18.69 2.14 3.93
CA TYR A 359 18.18 3.32 4.60
C TYR A 359 17.97 3.08 6.09
N GLN A 360 17.88 4.15 6.87
CA GLN A 360 17.53 4.08 8.29
C GLN A 360 16.01 4.19 8.49
N GLY A 361 15.48 3.49 9.47
CA GLY A 361 14.08 3.59 9.86
C GLY A 361 13.93 3.40 11.36
N TYR A 362 12.90 4.01 11.93
CA TYR A 362 12.69 3.96 13.37
C TYR A 362 11.50 3.08 13.72
N ARG A 363 11.50 2.55 14.94
CA ARG A 363 10.47 1.64 15.45
C ARG A 363 9.95 2.18 16.76
N VAL A 364 8.68 1.97 17.06
CA VAL A 364 8.11 2.36 18.36
C VAL A 364 8.56 1.33 19.39
N LEU A 365 9.19 1.74 20.48
CA LEU A 365 9.54 0.88 21.61
C LEU A 365 8.46 0.85 22.67
N THR A 366 7.75 1.96 22.86
CA THR A 366 6.72 2.04 23.88
C THR A 366 5.65 3.03 23.45
N ARG A 367 4.40 2.74 23.82
CA ARG A 367 3.32 3.71 23.79
C ARG A 367 2.47 3.63 25.06
N TYR A 368 1.94 4.74 25.52
CA TYR A 368 1.02 4.77 26.67
C TYR A 368 0.08 5.97 26.59
N ASP A 369 -1.01 5.89 27.35
CA ASP A 369 -1.98 6.97 27.49
C ASP A 369 -1.83 7.63 28.87
N GLN A 370 -2.14 8.92 28.95
CA GLN A 370 -2.10 9.69 30.19
C GLN A 370 -3.39 10.48 30.33
N GLU A 371 -3.84 10.64 31.57
CA GLU A 371 -4.98 11.49 31.88
C GLU A 371 -4.54 12.96 31.87
N ARG A 372 -5.31 13.81 31.20
CA ARG A 372 -5.07 15.26 31.20
C ARG A 372 -5.81 15.88 32.39
N ARG A 373 -5.10 16.61 33.23
CA ARG A 373 -5.65 17.30 34.41
C ARG A 373 -5.41 18.80 34.35
N TYR A 374 -6.30 19.54 34.99
CA TYR A 374 -6.20 20.99 35.13
C TYR A 374 -5.96 21.35 36.60
N ASN A 375 -4.92 22.14 36.87
CA ASN A 375 -4.67 22.66 38.20
C ASN A 375 -5.32 24.05 38.33
N PRO A 376 -6.42 24.21 39.09
CA PRO A 376 -7.09 25.51 39.24
C PRO A 376 -6.23 26.53 40.00
N GLY A 377 -5.26 26.11 40.81
CA GLY A 377 -4.39 27.01 41.57
C GLY A 377 -3.28 27.66 40.74
N THR A 378 -2.81 26.99 39.68
CA THR A 378 -1.76 27.53 38.78
C THR A 378 -2.28 27.87 37.38
N GLY A 379 -3.52 27.48 37.06
CA GLY A 379 -4.09 27.59 35.72
C GLY A 379 -3.42 26.68 34.68
N GLN A 380 -2.57 25.75 35.10
CA GLN A 380 -1.79 24.90 34.20
C GLN A 380 -2.44 23.54 33.98
N VAL A 381 -2.30 23.06 32.74
CA VAL A 381 -2.62 21.69 32.36
C VAL A 381 -1.39 20.82 32.60
N TYR A 382 -1.59 19.65 33.20
CA TYR A 382 -0.57 18.63 33.40
C TYR A 382 -1.13 17.24 33.10
N VAL A 383 -0.26 16.23 33.06
CA VAL A 383 -0.66 14.84 32.77
C VAL A 383 -0.26 13.92 33.91
N THR A 384 -1.07 12.88 34.13
CA THR A 384 -0.84 11.89 35.20
C THR A 384 -1.00 10.46 34.70
N GLY A 385 -0.22 9.55 35.26
CA GLY A 385 -0.27 8.11 34.99
C GLY A 385 0.38 7.69 33.67
N GLU A 386 0.49 6.39 33.48
CA GLU A 386 0.85 5.71 32.22
C GLU A 386 -0.12 4.54 32.01
N PHE A 387 -1.33 4.86 31.53
CA PHE A 387 -2.38 3.89 31.29
C PHE A 387 -2.15 3.14 29.97
N ASN A 388 -2.66 1.91 29.93
CA ASN A 388 -2.57 1.02 28.78
C ASN A 388 -1.13 0.84 28.24
N ARG A 389 -0.08 1.08 29.03
CA ARG A 389 1.31 1.07 28.53
C ARG A 389 1.65 -0.23 27.80
N ILE A 390 2.08 -0.12 26.54
CA ILE A 390 2.53 -1.24 25.70
C ILE A 390 4.01 -1.04 25.38
N GLY A 391 4.84 -2.04 25.70
CA GLY A 391 6.21 -2.15 25.21
C GLY A 391 6.28 -3.02 23.96
N TYR A 392 7.16 -2.69 23.02
CA TYR A 392 7.34 -3.41 21.77
C TYR A 392 8.76 -3.96 21.65
N GLN A 393 8.87 -5.19 21.17
CA GLN A 393 10.13 -5.82 20.80
C GLN A 393 10.04 -6.36 19.36
N TYR A 394 11.16 -6.40 18.67
CA TYR A 394 11.24 -6.80 17.27
C TYR A 394 12.36 -7.83 17.08
N VAL A 395 12.09 -8.85 16.27
CA VAL A 395 13.08 -9.88 15.91
C VAL A 395 13.24 -9.86 14.39
N ASN A 396 14.49 -9.73 13.95
CA ASN A 396 14.90 -9.54 12.55
C ASN A 396 14.27 -8.30 11.90
N ASP A 397 14.86 -7.84 10.79
CA ASP A 397 14.26 -6.79 9.97
C ASP A 397 13.42 -7.41 8.84
N TYR A 398 12.25 -6.84 8.58
CA TYR A 398 11.33 -7.33 7.54
C TYR A 398 11.91 -7.20 6.12
N THR A 399 12.98 -6.41 5.94
CA THR A 399 13.72 -6.35 4.68
C THR A 399 14.83 -7.40 4.54
N GLY A 400 15.09 -8.18 5.61
CA GLY A 400 16.15 -9.19 5.67
C GLY A 400 17.54 -8.66 6.00
N TYR A 401 17.70 -7.35 6.21
CA TYR A 401 19.00 -6.77 6.60
C TYR A 401 19.49 -7.34 7.94
N PRO A 402 20.80 -7.59 8.13
CA PRO A 402 21.89 -7.49 7.14
C PRO A 402 22.11 -8.77 6.31
N ASN A 403 21.33 -9.83 6.57
CA ASN A 403 21.63 -11.18 6.08
C ASN A 403 21.26 -11.40 4.62
N TYR A 404 20.31 -10.62 4.09
CA TYR A 404 19.86 -10.69 2.71
C TYR A 404 20.02 -9.33 2.02
N SER A 405 20.28 -9.34 0.72
CA SER A 405 20.49 -8.12 -0.06
C SER A 405 19.21 -7.32 -0.31
N SER A 406 18.04 -7.96 -0.35
CA SER A 406 16.73 -7.31 -0.50
C SER A 406 15.59 -8.17 0.05
N ASP A 407 14.42 -7.55 0.19
CA ASP A 407 13.19 -8.20 0.65
C ASP A 407 12.53 -9.08 -0.42
N ASP A 408 12.94 -8.96 -1.68
CA ASP A 408 12.43 -9.75 -2.80
C ASP A 408 13.05 -11.16 -2.88
N ILE A 409 14.18 -11.39 -2.22
CA ILE A 409 14.90 -12.67 -2.24
C ILE A 409 14.81 -13.47 -0.92
N LEU A 410 13.93 -13.05 0.00
CA LEU A 410 13.83 -13.70 1.30
C LEU A 410 13.30 -15.13 1.15
N PRO A 411 13.99 -16.15 1.70
CA PRO A 411 13.51 -17.52 1.63
C PRO A 411 12.29 -17.68 2.52
N GLU A 412 11.42 -18.65 2.18
CA GLU A 412 10.17 -18.88 2.90
C GLU A 412 10.36 -19.22 4.39
N ASN A 413 11.50 -19.80 4.76
CA ASN A 413 11.82 -20.11 6.16
C ASN A 413 12.40 -18.91 6.94
N PHE A 414 12.73 -17.79 6.30
CA PHE A 414 13.10 -16.57 7.01
C PHE A 414 11.91 -16.09 7.83
N GLN A 415 12.15 -15.67 9.07
CA GLN A 415 11.08 -15.18 9.94
C GLN A 415 11.46 -13.84 10.56
N TYR A 416 10.49 -12.95 10.65
CA TYR A 416 10.58 -11.71 11.42
C TYR A 416 9.32 -11.55 12.26
N SER A 417 9.42 -10.83 13.38
CA SER A 417 8.28 -10.69 14.30
C SER A 417 8.28 -9.39 15.07
N SER A 418 7.10 -9.06 15.59
CA SER A 418 6.91 -8.04 16.61
C SER A 418 6.17 -8.63 17.81
N GLU A 419 6.58 -8.26 19.02
CA GLU A 419 5.92 -8.62 20.27
C GLU A 419 5.47 -7.34 20.99
N ALA A 420 4.19 -7.26 21.34
CA ALA A 420 3.62 -6.21 22.18
C ALA A 420 3.38 -6.75 23.59
N THR A 421 3.83 -6.05 24.62
CA THR A 421 3.65 -6.42 26.03
C THR A 421 2.84 -5.36 26.76
N ALA A 422 1.65 -5.70 27.24
CA ALA A 422 0.84 -4.83 28.08
C ALA A 422 1.38 -4.81 29.51
N ALA A 423 1.83 -3.64 29.98
CA ALA A 423 2.52 -3.52 31.27
C ALA A 423 1.61 -3.79 32.48
N SER A 424 0.31 -3.50 32.37
CA SER A 424 -0.64 -3.70 33.48
C SER A 424 -0.95 -5.16 33.77
N THR A 425 -0.94 -6.02 32.74
CA THR A 425 -1.32 -7.43 32.86
C THR A 425 -0.17 -8.40 32.62
N GLY A 426 0.96 -7.93 32.07
CA GLY A 426 2.04 -8.80 31.56
C GLY A 426 1.66 -9.57 30.29
N LEU A 427 0.48 -9.32 29.70
CA LEU A 427 -0.02 -10.03 28.52
C LEU A 427 0.83 -9.67 27.30
N LYS A 428 1.37 -10.69 26.64
CA LYS A 428 2.18 -10.56 25.44
C LYS A 428 1.40 -10.98 24.21
N THR A 429 1.55 -10.26 23.12
CA THR A 429 1.03 -10.64 21.79
C THR A 429 2.16 -10.57 20.78
N LYS A 430 2.59 -11.72 20.29
CA LYS A 430 3.66 -11.86 19.30
C LYS A 430 3.06 -12.27 17.95
N THR A 431 3.40 -11.52 16.91
CA THR A 431 3.01 -11.83 15.52
C THR A 431 4.25 -12.16 14.71
N VAL A 432 4.24 -13.30 14.02
CA VAL A 432 5.37 -13.81 13.23
C VAL A 432 4.98 -13.86 11.76
N TYR A 433 5.90 -13.39 10.92
CA TYR A 433 5.79 -13.41 9.47
C TYR A 433 6.94 -14.22 8.87
N ASN A 434 6.69 -14.84 7.72
CA ASN A 434 7.72 -15.52 6.96
C ASN A 434 8.37 -14.61 5.90
N GLY A 435 9.38 -15.10 5.16
CA GLY A 435 10.07 -14.33 4.11
C GLY A 435 9.17 -13.92 2.94
N LYS A 436 8.05 -14.63 2.72
CA LYS A 436 7.01 -14.23 1.78
C LYS A 436 6.10 -13.12 2.33
N LYS A 437 6.35 -12.62 3.55
CA LYS A 437 5.55 -11.60 4.26
C LYS A 437 4.15 -12.10 4.65
N GLN A 438 3.94 -13.41 4.69
CA GLN A 438 2.70 -14.02 5.17
C GLN A 438 2.73 -14.06 6.70
N GLN A 439 1.64 -13.66 7.36
CA GLN A 439 1.51 -13.86 8.81
C GLN A 439 1.33 -15.35 9.08
N ILE A 440 2.34 -16.00 9.65
CA ILE A 440 2.31 -17.45 9.91
C ILE A 440 1.85 -17.78 11.33
N GLN A 441 2.02 -16.87 12.29
CA GLN A 441 1.66 -17.13 13.68
C GLN A 441 1.21 -15.87 14.43
N THR A 442 0.25 -16.02 15.34
CA THR A 442 -0.04 -15.08 16.43
C THR A 442 -0.06 -15.84 17.74
N GLU A 443 0.78 -15.45 18.68
CA GLU A 443 0.89 -16.03 20.03
C GLU A 443 0.47 -14.98 21.06
N ILE A 444 -0.51 -15.32 21.89
CA ILE A 444 -0.96 -14.52 23.02
C ILE A 444 -0.54 -15.28 24.29
N THR A 445 0.36 -14.69 25.08
CA THR A 445 0.89 -15.30 26.30
C THR A 445 0.47 -14.48 27.52
N ALA A 446 -0.29 -15.08 28.42
CA ALA A 446 -0.65 -14.50 29.70
C ALA A 446 0.51 -14.55 30.71
N ASN A 447 0.44 -13.75 31.76
CA ASN A 447 1.53 -13.61 32.73
C ASN A 447 1.80 -14.89 33.55
N ASN A 448 0.78 -15.75 33.69
CA ASN A 448 0.91 -17.09 34.30
C ASN A 448 1.54 -18.12 33.35
N GLY A 449 1.91 -17.73 32.12
CA GLY A 449 2.52 -18.61 31.13
C GLY A 449 1.53 -19.39 30.25
N GLU A 450 0.22 -19.25 30.47
CA GLU A 450 -0.80 -19.80 29.55
C GLU A 450 -0.70 -19.11 28.20
N LYS A 451 -0.90 -19.87 27.12
CA LYS A 451 -0.74 -19.37 25.76
C LYS A 451 -1.86 -19.79 24.85
N LYS A 452 -2.23 -18.90 23.95
CA LYS A 452 -3.04 -19.19 22.77
C LYS A 452 -2.21 -18.92 21.52
N ILE A 453 -2.07 -19.91 20.67
CA ILE A 453 -1.32 -19.83 19.41
C ILE A 453 -2.28 -20.05 18.25
N ILE A 454 -2.26 -19.13 17.30
CA ILE A 454 -2.97 -19.24 16.02
C ILE A 454 -1.90 -19.35 14.93
N THR A 455 -1.87 -20.48 14.21
CA THR A 455 -0.86 -20.74 13.18
C THR A 455 -1.53 -20.94 11.82
N ASN A 456 -1.14 -20.14 10.83
CA ASN A 456 -1.53 -20.37 9.43
C ASN A 456 -0.55 -21.39 8.82
N GLN A 457 -0.95 -22.67 8.80
CA GLN A 457 -0.08 -23.78 8.42
C GLN A 457 0.14 -23.87 6.90
N SER A 458 -0.86 -23.45 6.11
CA SER A 458 -0.77 -23.44 4.66
C SER A 458 -1.58 -22.27 4.09
N PHE A 459 -1.18 -21.83 2.90
CA PHE A 459 -1.83 -20.77 2.13
C PHE A 459 -2.31 -21.29 0.79
N ASP A 460 -3.26 -20.58 0.19
CA ASP A 460 -3.73 -20.86 -1.15
C ASP A 460 -2.61 -20.63 -2.18
N ALA A 461 -2.52 -21.50 -3.19
CA ALA A 461 -1.47 -21.43 -4.19
C ALA A 461 -1.59 -20.18 -5.10
N ASN A 462 -2.81 -19.68 -5.31
CA ASN A 462 -3.09 -18.51 -6.13
C ASN A 462 -3.21 -17.22 -5.29
N TYR A 463 -3.59 -17.33 -4.02
CA TYR A 463 -3.77 -16.18 -3.12
C TYR A 463 -2.76 -16.17 -1.98
N LYS A 464 -1.64 -15.49 -2.23
CA LYS A 464 -0.47 -15.41 -1.35
C LYS A 464 -0.79 -15.24 0.14
N PHE A 465 -1.75 -14.42 0.54
CA PHE A 465 -2.01 -14.13 1.96
C PHE A 465 -3.27 -14.82 2.53
N LYS A 466 -3.91 -15.72 1.77
CA LYS A 466 -5.13 -16.40 2.21
C LYS A 466 -4.83 -17.80 2.77
N PRO A 467 -4.99 -18.05 4.07
CA PRO A 467 -4.70 -19.35 4.67
C PRO A 467 -5.72 -20.41 4.24
N THR A 468 -5.28 -21.63 3.99
CA THR A 468 -6.13 -22.79 3.70
C THR A 468 -6.28 -23.72 4.91
N ARG A 469 -5.32 -23.68 5.84
CA ARG A 469 -5.37 -24.38 7.13
C ARG A 469 -4.86 -23.48 8.25
N ILE A 470 -5.67 -23.38 9.31
CA ILE A 470 -5.36 -22.62 10.52
C ILE A 470 -5.41 -23.56 11.71
N GLU A 471 -4.35 -23.62 12.49
CA GLU A 471 -4.30 -24.31 13.78
C GLU A 471 -4.59 -23.31 14.91
N LEU A 472 -5.39 -23.74 15.88
CA LEU A 472 -5.68 -23.05 17.13
C LEU A 472 -5.21 -23.95 18.27
N ALA A 473 -4.19 -23.52 19.00
CA ALA A 473 -3.62 -24.27 20.10
C ALA A 473 -3.69 -23.48 21.40
N ASP A 474 -4.27 -24.08 22.44
CA ASP A 474 -4.28 -23.55 23.80
C ASP A 474 -3.31 -24.36 24.66
N TYR A 475 -2.48 -23.66 25.44
CA TYR A 475 -1.50 -24.23 26.35
C TYR A 475 -1.81 -23.74 27.76
N ALA A 476 -2.07 -24.68 28.67
CA ALA A 476 -2.14 -24.40 30.09
C ALA A 476 -0.73 -24.16 30.64
N SER A 477 -0.61 -23.59 31.85
CA SER A 477 0.67 -23.45 32.55
C SER A 477 1.21 -24.85 32.98
N GLY A 478 1.75 -25.61 32.02
CA GLY A 478 2.21 -26.99 32.23
C GLY A 478 2.16 -27.91 31.01
N GLY A 479 1.60 -27.49 29.86
CA GLY A 479 1.56 -28.30 28.63
C GLY A 479 0.43 -27.91 27.66
N ALA A 480 0.46 -28.45 26.44
CA ALA A 480 -0.59 -28.23 25.43
C ALA A 480 -1.91 -28.85 25.91
N SER A 481 -2.99 -28.07 25.97
CA SER A 481 -4.28 -28.52 26.50
C SER A 481 -5.33 -28.75 25.42
N ASN A 482 -5.23 -28.11 24.25
CA ASN A 482 -6.19 -28.29 23.15
C ASN A 482 -5.57 -27.89 21.80
N GLN A 483 -5.86 -28.65 20.74
CA GLN A 483 -5.49 -28.34 19.36
C GLN A 483 -6.68 -28.55 18.43
N LEU A 484 -7.09 -27.47 17.77
CA LEU A 484 -8.18 -27.45 16.80
C LEU A 484 -7.71 -26.87 15.47
N TYR A 485 -8.43 -27.19 14.40
CA TYR A 485 -8.07 -26.84 13.04
C TYR A 485 -9.28 -26.26 12.30
N ILE A 486 -9.01 -25.26 11.48
CA ILE A 486 -9.98 -24.67 10.54
C ILE A 486 -9.40 -24.84 9.14
N ASP A 487 -10.13 -25.54 8.27
CA ASP A 487 -9.85 -25.59 6.83
C ASP A 487 -10.72 -24.58 6.09
N GLN A 488 -10.15 -23.93 5.08
CA GLN A 488 -10.81 -22.95 4.22
C GLN A 488 -10.51 -23.23 2.75
N THR A 489 -11.49 -22.98 1.89
CA THR A 489 -11.31 -22.96 0.44
C THR A 489 -11.80 -21.64 -0.14
N TYR A 490 -11.26 -21.27 -1.30
CA TYR A 490 -11.55 -20.01 -1.96
C TYR A 490 -12.07 -20.22 -3.38
N ASN A 491 -12.92 -19.32 -3.84
CA ASN A 491 -13.40 -19.27 -5.22
C ASN A 491 -12.28 -18.73 -6.15
N GLU A 492 -12.48 -18.85 -7.45
CA GLU A 492 -11.54 -18.40 -8.50
C GLU A 492 -11.24 -16.89 -8.51
N TRP A 493 -12.01 -16.11 -7.76
CA TRP A 493 -11.78 -14.67 -7.56
C TRP A 493 -11.27 -14.30 -6.16
N GLY A 494 -11.08 -15.29 -5.27
CA GLY A 494 -10.49 -15.10 -3.94
C GLY A 494 -11.50 -15.01 -2.79
N GLY A 495 -12.80 -15.01 -3.07
CA GLY A 495 -13.85 -15.09 -2.05
C GLY A 495 -13.85 -16.42 -1.30
N LEU A 496 -14.28 -16.42 -0.04
CA LEU A 496 -14.38 -17.65 0.75
C LEU A 496 -15.45 -18.58 0.16
N SER A 497 -15.06 -19.79 -0.26
CA SER A 497 -15.95 -20.80 -0.82
C SER A 497 -16.50 -21.73 0.27
N SER A 498 -15.64 -22.18 1.19
CA SER A 498 -16.08 -22.94 2.36
C SER A 498 -15.15 -22.72 3.56
N LYS A 499 -15.67 -23.02 4.75
CA LYS A 499 -14.93 -22.95 6.02
C LYS A 499 -15.45 -23.99 7.01
N THR A 500 -14.57 -24.76 7.63
CA THR A 500 -14.95 -25.65 8.73
C THR A 500 -15.14 -24.88 10.04
N LYS A 501 -15.91 -25.43 10.97
CA LYS A 501 -15.75 -25.10 12.40
C LYS A 501 -14.33 -25.50 12.86
N ALA A 502 -13.94 -25.09 14.06
CA ALA A 502 -12.71 -25.56 14.68
C ALA A 502 -12.88 -27.05 15.05
N LEU A 503 -12.04 -27.93 14.50
CA LEU A 503 -12.15 -29.38 14.60
C LEU A 503 -10.88 -30.00 15.19
N THR A 504 -11.01 -31.09 15.94
CA THR A 504 -9.85 -31.89 16.36
C THR A 504 -9.20 -32.58 15.14
N PRO A 505 -7.94 -33.03 15.23
CA PRO A 505 -7.30 -33.80 14.15
C PRO A 505 -8.14 -35.00 13.68
N ALA A 506 -8.74 -35.74 14.62
CA ALA A 506 -9.57 -36.90 14.30
C ALA A 506 -10.86 -36.53 13.54
N GLN A 507 -11.51 -35.42 13.91
CA GLN A 507 -12.70 -34.92 13.21
C GLN A 507 -12.35 -34.41 11.82
N LEU A 508 -11.22 -33.71 11.67
CA LEU A 508 -10.77 -33.16 10.40
C LEU A 508 -10.40 -34.27 9.40
N ASN A 509 -9.78 -35.35 9.88
CA ASN A 509 -9.38 -36.50 9.06
C ASN A 509 -10.53 -37.46 8.71
N ASN A 510 -11.73 -37.26 9.29
CA ASN A 510 -12.93 -38.00 8.94
C ASN A 510 -13.77 -37.19 7.94
N PRO A 511 -13.83 -37.56 6.64
CA PRO A 511 -14.53 -36.77 5.62
C PRO A 511 -16.01 -36.55 5.92
N SER A 512 -16.69 -37.54 6.48
CA SER A 512 -18.11 -37.45 6.84
C SER A 512 -18.34 -36.44 7.95
N VAL A 513 -17.51 -36.47 9.00
CA VAL A 513 -17.60 -35.51 10.12
C VAL A 513 -17.23 -34.11 9.64
N LYS A 514 -16.15 -33.97 8.86
CA LYS A 514 -15.70 -32.70 8.29
C LYS A 514 -16.79 -32.05 7.46
N SER A 515 -17.47 -32.81 6.60
CA SER A 515 -18.57 -32.32 5.77
C SER A 515 -19.71 -31.73 6.63
N LEU A 516 -20.12 -32.43 7.69
CA LEU A 516 -21.13 -31.96 8.65
C LEU A 516 -20.70 -30.72 9.46
N HIS A 517 -19.43 -30.36 9.45
CA HIS A 517 -18.91 -29.18 10.15
C HIS A 517 -18.42 -28.09 9.20
N THR A 518 -18.69 -28.24 7.90
CA THR A 518 -18.32 -27.27 6.87
C THR A 518 -19.49 -26.33 6.59
N THR A 519 -19.21 -25.04 6.54
CA THR A 519 -20.12 -24.02 5.99
C THR A 519 -19.66 -23.68 4.58
N SER A 520 -20.57 -23.71 3.62
CA SER A 520 -20.32 -23.38 2.21
C SER A 520 -21.03 -22.08 1.82
N TYR A 521 -20.42 -21.33 0.89
CA TYR A 521 -20.88 -20.03 0.44
C TYR A 521 -20.94 -19.98 -1.08
N GLN A 522 -22.04 -19.48 -1.63
CA GLN A 522 -22.19 -19.18 -3.05
C GLN A 522 -22.47 -17.69 -3.24
N TYR A 523 -22.02 -17.14 -4.36
CA TYR A 523 -22.09 -15.71 -4.61
C TYR A 523 -22.66 -15.42 -6.00
N HIS A 524 -23.23 -14.24 -6.14
CA HIS A 524 -23.66 -13.68 -7.40
C HIS A 524 -22.46 -13.52 -8.35
N PRO A 525 -22.55 -13.97 -9.62
CA PRO A 525 -21.41 -13.98 -10.54
C PRO A 525 -20.84 -12.57 -10.79
N THR A 526 -21.69 -11.55 -10.91
CA THR A 526 -21.28 -10.16 -11.15
C THR A 526 -20.91 -9.40 -9.87
N TYR A 527 -21.84 -9.31 -8.91
CA TYR A 527 -21.72 -8.43 -7.74
C TYR A 527 -20.93 -9.02 -6.56
N LYS A 528 -20.56 -10.30 -6.63
CA LYS A 528 -19.85 -11.03 -5.56
C LYS A 528 -20.52 -10.96 -4.18
N ILE A 529 -21.82 -10.69 -4.15
CA ILE A 529 -22.69 -10.74 -2.96
C ILE A 529 -23.22 -12.15 -2.75
N LEU A 530 -23.50 -12.54 -1.50
CA LEU A 530 -23.89 -13.90 -1.12
C LEU A 530 -25.26 -14.29 -1.70
N THR A 531 -25.35 -15.38 -2.46
CA THR A 531 -26.63 -15.95 -2.94
C THR A 531 -27.09 -17.14 -2.13
N GLN A 532 -26.16 -17.87 -1.51
CA GLN A 532 -26.49 -19.00 -0.65
C GLN A 532 -25.43 -19.21 0.42
N LYS A 533 -25.87 -19.60 1.62
CA LYS A 533 -25.02 -20.12 2.69
C LYS A 533 -25.63 -21.40 3.23
N SER A 534 -24.84 -22.46 3.29
CA SER A 534 -25.30 -23.80 3.69
C SER A 534 -24.40 -24.37 4.79
N TRP A 535 -24.98 -24.96 5.83
CA TRP A 535 -24.26 -25.59 6.94
C TRP A 535 -25.16 -26.61 7.64
N TYR A 536 -24.63 -27.32 8.64
CA TYR A 536 -25.42 -28.22 9.49
C TYR A 536 -25.58 -27.63 10.89
N GLN A 537 -26.80 -27.68 11.42
CA GLN A 537 -27.08 -27.34 12.83
C GLN A 537 -26.53 -28.43 13.76
N ASN A 538 -26.70 -29.68 13.35
CA ASN A 538 -26.30 -30.91 14.03
C ASN A 538 -26.02 -32.00 12.96
N ASN A 539 -25.71 -33.22 13.37
CA ASN A 539 -25.27 -34.29 12.46
C ASN A 539 -26.33 -34.79 11.45
N SER A 540 -27.56 -34.25 11.48
CA SER A 540 -28.64 -34.67 10.58
C SER A 540 -29.46 -33.52 9.99
N THR A 541 -29.30 -32.29 10.48
CA THR A 541 -30.15 -31.14 10.11
C THR A 541 -29.36 -30.13 9.27
N PRO A 542 -29.43 -30.21 7.93
CA PRO A 542 -28.88 -29.18 7.06
C PRO A 542 -29.73 -27.91 7.17
N LEU A 543 -29.07 -26.77 7.17
CA LEU A 543 -29.64 -25.43 7.15
C LEU A 543 -29.09 -24.67 5.96
N THR A 544 -29.97 -23.88 5.33
CA THR A 544 -29.62 -23.06 4.18
C THR A 544 -30.26 -21.69 4.30
N GLU A 545 -29.50 -20.65 3.97
CA GLU A 545 -30.01 -19.31 3.66
C GLU A 545 -29.86 -19.07 2.17
N THR A 546 -30.87 -18.50 1.52
CA THR A 546 -30.81 -18.12 0.09
C THR A 546 -31.26 -16.69 -0.13
N TYR A 547 -30.62 -16.05 -1.10
CA TYR A 547 -30.88 -14.68 -1.48
C TYR A 547 -30.95 -14.59 -3.01
N THR A 548 -31.99 -13.94 -3.52
CA THR A 548 -32.09 -13.59 -4.94
C THR A 548 -32.00 -12.09 -5.10
N TYR A 549 -31.55 -11.65 -6.28
CA TYR A 549 -31.30 -10.26 -6.58
C TYR A 549 -31.90 -9.88 -7.93
N ASP A 550 -32.24 -8.62 -8.10
CA ASP A 550 -32.57 -8.07 -9.40
C ASP A 550 -31.30 -7.75 -10.22
N ASP A 551 -31.51 -7.28 -11.44
CA ASP A 551 -30.42 -6.95 -12.36
C ASP A 551 -29.50 -5.82 -11.85
N LEU A 552 -29.90 -5.06 -10.83
CA LEU A 552 -29.09 -4.03 -10.17
C LEU A 552 -28.43 -4.52 -8.87
N GLY A 553 -28.59 -5.80 -8.51
CA GLY A 553 -28.04 -6.37 -7.28
C GLY A 553 -28.77 -5.91 -6.02
N ARG A 554 -30.05 -5.50 -6.13
CA ARG A 554 -30.95 -5.28 -4.98
C ARG A 554 -31.65 -6.59 -4.63
N ILE A 555 -31.87 -6.84 -3.35
CA ILE A 555 -32.47 -8.10 -2.90
C ILE A 555 -33.93 -8.21 -3.36
N LEU A 556 -34.32 -9.37 -3.92
CA LEU A 556 -35.71 -9.68 -4.28
C LEU A 556 -36.35 -10.64 -3.29
N THR A 557 -35.63 -11.68 -2.89
CA THR A 557 -36.08 -12.62 -1.87
C THR A 557 -34.95 -12.96 -0.90
N ALA A 558 -35.31 -13.16 0.37
CA ALA A 558 -34.46 -13.72 1.41
C ALA A 558 -35.18 -14.89 2.05
N THR A 559 -34.58 -16.08 2.02
CA THR A 559 -35.08 -17.27 2.72
C THR A 559 -34.15 -17.56 3.87
N ASN A 560 -34.67 -17.58 5.09
CA ASN A 560 -33.88 -17.90 6.28
C ASN A 560 -33.75 -19.43 6.50
N PRO A 561 -32.96 -19.88 7.49
CA PRO A 561 -32.74 -21.32 7.74
C PRO A 561 -34.00 -22.13 8.07
N LYS A 562 -35.09 -21.47 8.48
CA LYS A 562 -36.37 -22.10 8.79
C LYS A 562 -37.27 -22.22 7.55
N GLY A 563 -36.83 -21.73 6.40
CA GLY A 563 -37.65 -21.66 5.18
C GLY A 563 -38.61 -20.47 5.14
N GLU A 564 -38.52 -19.52 6.09
CA GLU A 564 -39.35 -18.31 6.06
C GLU A 564 -38.83 -17.37 4.97
N ILE A 565 -39.73 -16.90 4.10
CA ILE A 565 -39.40 -16.05 2.96
C ILE A 565 -39.81 -14.60 3.23
N SER A 566 -38.88 -13.68 3.00
CA SER A 566 -39.14 -12.24 2.88
C SER A 566 -38.97 -11.81 1.43
N ASN A 567 -39.99 -11.18 0.85
CA ASN A 567 -40.00 -10.66 -0.51
C ASN A 567 -39.83 -9.15 -0.49
N TYR A 568 -39.09 -8.63 -1.46
CA TYR A 568 -38.77 -7.23 -1.62
C TYR A 568 -39.25 -6.76 -3.00
N ALA A 569 -39.91 -5.61 -3.04
CA ALA A 569 -40.32 -4.96 -4.27
C ALA A 569 -39.94 -3.48 -4.26
N TYR A 570 -39.43 -3.00 -5.38
CA TYR A 570 -38.97 -1.63 -5.57
C TYR A 570 -39.80 -0.95 -6.65
N ASN A 571 -40.54 0.10 -6.30
CA ASN A 571 -41.44 0.79 -7.21
C ASN A 571 -41.23 2.31 -7.11
N ASN A 572 -41.58 3.03 -8.18
CA ASN A 572 -41.78 4.47 -8.11
C ASN A 572 -43.26 4.75 -7.89
N VAL A 573 -43.59 5.52 -6.86
CA VAL A 573 -44.96 5.96 -6.55
C VAL A 573 -45.02 7.48 -6.54
N ALA A 574 -46.22 8.06 -6.54
CA ALA A 574 -46.38 9.52 -6.54
C ALA A 574 -45.64 10.23 -5.38
N GLY A 575 -45.47 9.54 -4.24
CA GLY A 575 -44.74 10.04 -3.07
C GLY A 575 -43.22 9.83 -3.08
N GLY A 576 -42.65 9.18 -4.11
CA GLY A 576 -41.22 8.92 -4.24
C GLY A 576 -40.87 7.45 -4.51
N GLN A 577 -39.65 7.06 -4.16
CA GLN A 577 -39.20 5.67 -4.32
C GLN A 577 -39.78 4.82 -3.19
N GLN A 578 -40.35 3.67 -3.50
CA GLN A 578 -40.99 2.77 -2.55
C GLN A 578 -40.25 1.44 -2.48
N THR A 579 -39.88 1.03 -1.27
CA THR A 579 -39.47 -0.34 -0.96
C THR A 579 -40.59 -1.01 -0.18
N THR A 580 -41.03 -2.19 -0.65
CA THR A 580 -42.02 -3.02 0.04
C THR A 580 -41.38 -4.31 0.48
N ILE A 581 -41.45 -4.61 1.77
CA ILE A 581 -40.95 -5.84 2.37
C ILE A 581 -42.18 -6.65 2.80
N THR A 582 -42.30 -7.89 2.33
CA THR A 582 -43.43 -8.77 2.65
C THR A 582 -42.88 -10.07 3.23
N LYS A 583 -43.20 -10.35 4.49
CA LYS A 583 -42.84 -11.60 5.17
C LYS A 583 -44.08 -12.45 5.34
N ASN A 584 -44.01 -13.70 4.89
CA ASN A 584 -45.03 -14.69 5.20
C ASN A 584 -44.87 -15.15 6.66
N LEU A 585 -45.97 -15.19 7.38
CA LEU A 585 -46.08 -15.66 8.76
C LEU A 585 -46.84 -17.00 8.79
N GLU A 586 -46.93 -17.61 9.96
CA GLU A 586 -47.71 -18.82 10.18
C GLU A 586 -49.20 -18.63 9.81
N ASN A 587 -49.87 -19.73 9.44
CA ASN A 587 -51.31 -19.74 9.12
C ASN A 587 -51.71 -18.78 7.97
N SER A 588 -50.87 -18.63 6.95
CA SER A 588 -51.09 -17.74 5.79
C SER A 588 -51.22 -16.24 6.14
N LYS A 589 -50.76 -15.84 7.33
CA LYS A 589 -50.69 -14.44 7.72
C LYS A 589 -49.51 -13.75 7.05
N ILE A 590 -49.57 -12.44 6.89
CA ILE A 590 -48.52 -11.64 6.25
C ILE A 590 -48.16 -10.47 7.15
N ALA A 591 -46.86 -10.17 7.26
CA ALA A 591 -46.36 -8.89 7.71
C ALA A 591 -45.81 -8.12 6.50
N LYS A 592 -46.15 -6.84 6.38
CA LYS A 592 -45.73 -5.98 5.28
C LYS A 592 -45.23 -4.64 5.79
N THR A 593 -44.03 -4.26 5.40
CA THR A 593 -43.45 -2.94 5.66
C THR A 593 -43.31 -2.20 4.33
N ILE A 594 -43.81 -0.97 4.27
CA ILE A 594 -43.66 -0.07 3.13
C ILE A 594 -42.83 1.13 3.58
N LEU A 595 -41.71 1.35 2.89
CA LEU A 595 -40.83 2.50 3.06
C LEU A 595 -40.97 3.39 1.83
N ILE A 596 -41.34 4.65 2.01
CA ILE A 596 -41.38 5.65 0.94
C ILE A 596 -40.28 6.67 1.21
N TYR A 597 -39.39 6.82 0.24
CA TYR A 597 -38.31 7.79 0.20
C TYR A 597 -38.79 8.94 -0.68
N GLY A 598 -39.26 10.01 -0.05
CA GLY A 598 -39.80 11.19 -0.73
C GLY A 598 -38.82 12.35 -0.83
N SER A 599 -39.20 13.36 -1.62
CA SER A 599 -38.42 14.58 -1.84
C SER A 599 -38.18 15.41 -0.57
N GLY A 600 -39.07 15.32 0.42
CA GLY A 600 -38.89 16.00 1.72
C GLY A 600 -37.63 15.56 2.48
N ALA A 601 -37.14 14.35 2.23
CA ALA A 601 -35.87 13.82 2.73
C ALA A 601 -34.78 13.77 1.64
N GLN A 602 -35.06 14.37 0.47
CA GLN A 602 -34.24 14.23 -0.74
C GLN A 602 -33.89 12.76 -1.07
N TYR A 603 -34.83 11.85 -0.81
CA TYR A 603 -34.66 10.41 -1.01
C TYR A 603 -33.57 9.74 -0.14
N ALA A 604 -32.95 10.43 0.82
CA ALA A 604 -31.90 9.87 1.68
C ALA A 604 -32.43 8.94 2.77
N TYR A 605 -33.61 9.24 3.30
CA TYR A 605 -34.27 8.47 4.35
C TYR A 605 -35.76 8.33 4.07
N PRO A 606 -36.43 7.30 4.62
CA PRO A 606 -37.87 7.15 4.47
C PRO A 606 -38.59 8.37 5.06
N THR A 607 -39.40 9.04 4.25
CA THR A 607 -40.35 10.06 4.69
C THR A 607 -41.64 9.43 5.23
N THR A 608 -41.87 8.16 4.91
CA THR A 608 -43.03 7.42 5.40
C THR A 608 -42.66 5.97 5.62
N ILE A 609 -43.06 5.44 6.77
CA ILE A 609 -42.97 4.02 7.12
C ILE A 609 -44.39 3.56 7.45
N LYS A 610 -44.86 2.51 6.77
CA LYS A 610 -46.15 1.88 7.06
C LYS A 610 -45.93 0.41 7.33
N GLU A 611 -46.50 -0.07 8.42
CA GLU A 611 -46.44 -1.47 8.80
C GLU A 611 -47.85 -2.05 8.83
N TYR A 612 -47.99 -3.23 8.26
CA TYR A 612 -49.23 -3.98 8.20
C TYR A 612 -48.94 -5.39 8.70
N TYR A 613 -49.89 -5.97 9.42
CA TYR A 613 -49.85 -7.37 9.82
C TYR A 613 -51.26 -7.94 9.75
N THR A 614 -51.36 -9.21 9.36
CA THR A 614 -52.64 -9.93 9.43
C THR A 614 -52.96 -10.26 10.89
N ASN A 615 -54.05 -9.73 11.43
CA ASN A 615 -54.45 -9.95 12.82
C ASN A 615 -55.09 -11.35 13.03
N SER A 616 -55.58 -11.62 14.25
CA SER A 616 -56.23 -12.88 14.61
C SER A 616 -57.46 -13.22 13.77
N ASN A 617 -58.08 -12.22 13.14
CA ASN A 617 -59.29 -12.35 12.34
C ASN A 617 -59.01 -12.47 10.83
N GLY A 618 -57.74 -12.63 10.43
CA GLY A 618 -57.36 -12.71 9.01
C GLY A 618 -57.45 -11.39 8.25
N ARG A 619 -57.51 -10.25 8.97
CA ARG A 619 -57.60 -8.90 8.38
C ARG A 619 -56.27 -8.16 8.46
#